data_AF-A0A834MAT9-F1
#
_entry.id   AF-A0A834MAT9-F1
#
_cell.length_a   1.000
_cell.length_b   1.000
_cell.length_c   1.000
_cell.angle_alpha   90.00
_cell.angle_beta   90.00
_cell.angle_gamma   90.00
#
_symmetry.space_group_name_H-M   'P 1'
#
loop_
_entity.id
_entity.type
_entity.pdbx_description
1 polymer ?
#
loop_
_entity_poly.entity_id
_entity_poly.type
_entity_poly.pdbx_seq_one_letter_code
_entity_poly.pdbx_strand_id
1 'polypeptide(L)'
;MGSRFFFWLGGYYVNSLRLRINAFSSKAETAGGRKEYCFCRTGCGTVEIQNHIMQQCHRTYDARIRRHDSVAHCVTKVIRYQTCNVTEEPKYKTSKGVRKPDNKASKQSKAFILDVQVISDKYGLDCPSLSVQTDGTD
;
A
#
# COMPACT_ATOMS: atom_id res chain seq x y z
N MET A 1 11.98 31.48 5.38
CA MET A 1 12.86 30.30 5.30
C MET A 1 12.28 29.29 4.30
N GLY A 2 12.89 29.24 3.11
CA GLY A 2 12.89 28.13 2.14
C GLY A 2 11.59 27.41 1.80
N SER A 3 10.85 27.96 0.83
CA SER A 3 9.83 27.28 0.03
C SER A 3 10.39 26.00 -0.61
N ARG A 4 9.96 24.82 -0.15
CA ARG A 4 10.21 23.54 -0.82
C ARG A 4 9.14 23.30 -1.89
N PHE A 5 9.16 24.11 -2.94
CA PHE A 5 8.55 23.72 -4.22
C PHE A 5 9.45 22.64 -4.83
N PHE A 6 9.20 21.39 -4.45
CA PHE A 6 9.82 20.24 -5.09
C PHE A 6 9.33 20.17 -6.54
N PHE A 7 10.18 20.61 -7.47
CA PHE A 7 10.01 20.42 -8.91
C PHE A 7 10.06 18.91 -9.18
N TRP A 8 8.89 18.29 -9.37
CA TRP A 8 8.79 16.87 -9.70
C TRP A 8 9.45 16.64 -11.06
N LEU A 9 10.60 15.95 -11.09
CA LEU A 9 11.21 15.47 -12.33
C LEU A 9 10.14 14.72 -13.13
N GLY A 10 9.86 15.14 -14.37
CA GLY A 10 8.70 14.69 -15.17
C GLY A 10 8.53 13.18 -15.29
N GLY A 11 9.61 12.40 -15.14
CA GLY A 11 9.56 10.94 -15.08
C GLY A 11 8.71 10.38 -13.93
N TYR A 12 8.75 10.98 -12.73
CA TYR A 12 7.91 10.54 -11.61
C TYR A 12 6.43 10.83 -11.86
N TYR A 13 6.11 11.96 -12.50
CA TYR A 13 4.74 12.30 -12.88
C TYR A 13 4.18 11.30 -13.90
N VAL A 14 4.93 11.00 -14.97
CA VAL A 14 4.55 10.01 -15.98
C VAL A 14 4.37 8.62 -15.36
N ASN A 15 5.28 8.21 -14.47
CA ASN A 15 5.15 6.93 -13.77
C ASN A 15 3.94 6.90 -12.83
N SER A 16 3.62 8.02 -12.17
CA SER A 16 2.42 8.12 -11.34
C SER A 16 1.13 7.97 -12.16
N LEU A 17 1.10 8.53 -13.39
CA LEU A 17 0.00 8.36 -14.32
C LEU A 17 -0.13 6.90 -14.76
N ARG A 18 0.99 6.27 -15.16
CA ARG A 18 1.03 4.83 -15.50
C ARG A 18 0.51 3.96 -14.35
N LEU A 19 0.82 4.33 -13.11
CA LEU A 19 0.30 3.63 -11.95
C LEU A 19 -1.23 3.74 -11.87
N ARG A 20 -1.80 4.94 -11.99
CA ARG A 20 -3.26 5.15 -11.91
C ARG A 20 -4.04 4.45 -13.02
N ILE A 21 -3.54 4.51 -14.26
CA ILE A 21 -4.23 3.90 -15.40
C ILE A 21 -3.92 2.41 -15.57
N ASN A 22 -3.21 1.79 -14.63
CA ASN A 22 -2.75 0.39 -14.71
C ASN A 22 -1.88 0.08 -15.95
N ALA A 23 -1.21 1.08 -16.53
CA ALA A 23 -0.30 0.91 -17.67
C ALA A 23 1.15 0.69 -17.21
N PHE A 24 1.35 0.18 -15.99
CA PHE A 24 2.67 -0.19 -15.52
C PHE A 24 3.09 -1.51 -16.16
N SER A 25 4.34 -1.63 -16.59
CA SER A 25 4.85 -2.75 -17.39
C SER A 25 5.03 -4.05 -16.60
N SER A 26 3.91 -4.61 -16.14
CA SER A 26 3.83 -5.97 -15.61
C SER A 26 3.77 -6.99 -16.77
N LYS A 27 4.18 -8.24 -16.52
CA LYS A 27 4.11 -9.29 -17.55
C LYS A 27 2.69 -9.52 -18.04
N ALA A 28 1.69 -9.50 -17.15
CA ALA A 28 0.30 -9.70 -17.54
C ALA A 28 -0.17 -8.62 -18.54
N GLU A 29 0.17 -7.35 -18.28
CA GLU A 29 -0.16 -6.25 -19.20
C GLU A 29 0.64 -6.35 -20.51
N THR A 30 1.92 -6.71 -20.44
CA THR A 30 2.79 -6.84 -21.62
C THR A 30 2.37 -8.01 -22.52
N ALA A 31 1.87 -9.10 -21.92
CA ALA A 31 1.36 -10.25 -22.65
C ALA A 31 0.12 -9.91 -23.47
N GLY A 32 -0.64 -8.86 -23.12
CA GLY A 32 -1.74 -8.34 -23.94
C GLY A 32 -2.82 -9.38 -24.24
N GLY A 33 -3.16 -10.23 -23.26
CA GLY A 33 -4.16 -11.29 -23.42
C GLY A 33 -3.66 -12.56 -24.11
N ARG A 34 -2.37 -12.65 -24.49
CA ARG A 34 -1.78 -13.92 -24.92
C ARG A 34 -1.82 -14.94 -23.78
N LYS A 35 -2.00 -16.23 -24.10
CA LYS A 35 -1.92 -17.36 -23.14
C LYS A 35 -0.47 -17.63 -22.73
N GLU A 36 0.25 -16.60 -22.31
CA GLU A 36 1.64 -16.69 -21.87
C GLU A 36 1.72 -16.85 -20.36
N TYR A 37 2.79 -17.51 -19.91
CA TYR A 37 3.06 -17.72 -18.49
C TYR A 37 3.44 -16.40 -17.80
N CYS A 38 2.45 -15.75 -17.19
CA CYS A 38 2.58 -14.40 -16.65
C CYS A 38 3.03 -14.35 -15.18
N PHE A 39 3.71 -15.38 -14.66
CA PHE A 39 4.11 -15.41 -13.25
C PHE A 39 5.19 -14.36 -12.92
N CYS A 40 5.15 -13.91 -11.67
CA CYS A 40 6.09 -12.95 -11.08
C CYS A 40 7.54 -13.30 -11.40
N ARG A 41 8.28 -12.33 -11.94
CA ARG A 41 9.73 -12.43 -12.22
C ARG A 41 10.56 -12.83 -11.00
N THR A 42 10.07 -12.49 -9.81
CA THR A 42 10.75 -12.74 -8.53
C THR A 42 10.37 -14.09 -7.91
N GLY A 43 9.59 -14.93 -8.61
CA GLY A 43 9.25 -16.27 -8.14
C GLY A 43 8.19 -16.31 -7.03
N CYS A 44 7.36 -15.28 -6.88
CA CYS A 44 6.31 -15.24 -5.84
C CYS A 44 5.18 -16.28 -6.03
N GLY A 45 5.20 -17.09 -7.08
CA GLY A 45 4.16 -18.09 -7.36
C GLY A 45 2.81 -17.53 -7.80
N THR A 46 2.69 -16.20 -7.97
CA THR A 46 1.46 -15.53 -8.40
C THR A 46 1.65 -14.84 -9.75
N VAL A 47 0.55 -14.56 -10.44
CA VAL A 47 0.56 -13.78 -11.69
C VAL A 47 1.11 -12.37 -11.42
N GLU A 48 2.01 -11.91 -12.28
CA GLU A 48 2.60 -10.59 -12.25
C GLU A 48 1.63 -9.56 -12.82
N ILE A 49 0.73 -9.09 -11.96
CA ILE A 49 -0.11 -7.92 -12.19
C ILE A 49 0.43 -6.72 -11.38
N GLN A 50 0.03 -5.50 -11.76
CA GLN A 50 0.44 -4.29 -11.04
C GLN A 50 0.14 -4.37 -9.54
N ASN A 51 -1.04 -4.87 -9.16
CA ASN A 51 -1.44 -5.02 -7.75
C ASN A 51 -0.49 -5.94 -6.98
N HIS A 52 -0.12 -7.08 -7.58
CA HIS A 52 0.87 -7.99 -7.00
C HIS A 52 2.20 -7.27 -6.77
N ILE A 53 2.73 -6.58 -7.80
CA ILE A 53 4.00 -5.86 -7.72
C ILE A 53 3.95 -4.81 -6.60
N MET A 54 2.88 -4.01 -6.52
CA MET A 54 2.82 -2.88 -5.60
C MET A 54 2.47 -3.27 -4.16
N GLN A 55 1.64 -4.30 -3.97
CA GLN A 55 1.07 -4.62 -2.66
C GLN A 55 1.70 -5.84 -1.98
N GLN A 56 2.24 -6.81 -2.73
CA GLN A 56 2.61 -8.12 -2.18
C GLN A 56 4.04 -8.57 -2.52
N CYS A 57 4.50 -8.29 -3.74
CA CYS A 57 5.74 -8.80 -4.31
C CYS A 57 6.97 -8.48 -3.45
N HIS A 58 7.81 -9.47 -3.13
CA HIS A 58 9.01 -9.24 -2.30
C HIS A 58 9.97 -8.20 -2.91
N ARG A 59 9.99 -8.08 -4.23
CA ARG A 59 10.78 -7.07 -4.96
C ARG A 59 10.52 -5.63 -4.48
N THR A 60 9.31 -5.32 -4.04
CA THR A 60 8.92 -3.98 -3.59
C THR A 60 8.80 -3.86 -2.08
N TYR A 61 9.27 -4.85 -1.31
CA TYR A 61 9.14 -4.89 0.14
C TYR A 61 9.58 -3.58 0.82
N ASP A 62 10.80 -3.12 0.57
CA ASP A 62 11.32 -1.88 1.16
C ASP A 62 10.56 -0.63 0.69
N ALA A 63 10.10 -0.63 -0.55
CA ALA A 63 9.30 0.46 -1.09
C ALA A 63 7.91 0.50 -0.46
N ARG A 64 7.31 -0.67 -0.15
CA ARG A 64 6.04 -0.76 0.56
C ARG A 64 6.15 -0.26 1.99
N ILE A 65 7.20 -0.64 2.71
CA ILE A 65 7.45 -0.15 4.08
C ILE A 65 7.58 1.37 4.04
N ARG A 66 8.45 1.92 3.20
CA ARG A 66 8.60 3.38 3.07
C ARG A 66 7.31 4.11 2.71
N ARG A 67 6.49 3.52 1.83
CA ARG A 67 5.18 4.08 1.46
C ARG A 67 4.22 4.06 2.65
N HIS A 68 4.15 2.95 3.38
CA HIS A 68 3.33 2.80 4.58
C HIS A 68 3.78 3.81 5.66
N ASP A 69 5.06 3.83 6.01
CA ASP A 69 5.63 4.76 7.00
C ASP A 69 5.36 6.22 6.63
N SER A 70 5.51 6.58 5.35
CA SER A 70 5.25 7.94 4.88
C SER A 70 3.78 8.34 5.03
N VAL A 71 2.84 7.43 4.77
CA VAL A 71 1.41 7.69 4.96
C VAL A 71 1.07 7.74 6.45
N ALA A 72 1.59 6.80 7.24
CA ALA A 72 1.37 6.75 8.67
C ALA A 72 1.88 8.00 9.38
N HIS A 73 3.06 8.49 9.01
CA HIS A 73 3.61 9.73 9.54
C HIS A 73 2.82 10.97 9.08
N CYS A 74 2.28 10.97 7.85
CA CYS A 74 1.39 12.03 7.38
C CYS A 74 0.10 12.11 8.22
N VAL A 75 -0.53 10.95 8.48
CA VAL A 75 -1.70 10.84 9.35
C VAL A 75 -1.38 11.36 10.76
N THR A 76 -0.24 10.96 11.32
CA THR A 76 0.20 11.44 12.64
C THR A 76 0.40 12.95 12.66
N LYS A 77 1.00 13.55 11.62
CA LYS A 77 1.12 15.01 11.52
C LYS A 77 -0.24 15.69 11.57
N VAL A 78 -1.19 15.26 10.73
CA VAL A 78 -2.54 15.84 10.67
C VAL A 78 -3.23 15.76 12.03
N ILE A 79 -3.12 14.63 12.74
CA ILE A 79 -3.75 14.44 14.05
C ILE A 79 -3.08 15.29 15.13
N ARG A 80 -1.75 15.44 15.10
CA ARG A 80 -1.02 16.32 16.03
C ARG A 80 -1.45 17.78 15.89
N TYR A 81 -1.73 18.26 14.66
CA TYR A 81 -2.27 19.61 14.45
C TYR A 81 -3.64 19.81 15.12
N GLN A 82 -4.43 18.75 15.33
CA GLN A 82 -5.74 18.80 15.99
C GLN A 82 -5.65 18.69 17.52
N THR A 83 -4.55 19.14 18.15
CA THR A 83 -4.30 19.13 19.60
C THR A 83 -4.42 17.74 20.27
N CYS A 84 -4.11 16.68 19.53
CA CYS A 84 -4.11 15.31 20.04
C CYS A 84 -2.68 14.83 20.31
N ASN A 85 -2.48 14.11 21.42
CA ASN A 85 -1.21 13.46 21.71
C ASN A 85 -1.12 12.17 20.90
N VAL A 86 -0.11 12.05 20.03
CA VAL A 86 0.09 10.88 19.17
C VAL A 86 1.42 10.21 19.49
N THR A 87 1.38 8.90 19.69
CA THR A 87 2.57 8.04 19.82
C THR A 87 2.67 7.19 18.55
N GLU A 88 3.81 7.27 17.88
CA GLU A 88 4.14 6.43 16.72
C GLU A 88 4.71 5.09 17.20
N GLU A 89 4.30 4.00 16.57
CA GLU A 89 4.75 2.62 16.81
C GLU A 89 4.79 2.16 18.29
N PRO A 90 3.75 2.41 19.11
CA PRO A 90 3.77 2.01 20.51
C PRO A 90 3.84 0.48 20.67
N LYS A 91 4.52 0.00 21.70
CA LYS A 91 4.60 -1.43 22.04
C LYS A 91 3.80 -1.71 23.29
N TYR A 92 2.72 -2.48 23.16
CA TYR A 92 1.89 -2.90 24.29
C TYR A 92 2.17 -4.35 24.64
N LYS A 93 2.62 -4.61 25.88
CA LYS A 93 2.72 -5.97 26.40
C LYS A 93 1.33 -6.41 26.86
N THR A 94 0.78 -7.43 26.20
CA THR A 94 -0.51 -8.04 26.57
C THR A 94 -0.31 -9.48 27.00
N SER A 95 -1.30 -10.08 27.66
CA SER A 95 -1.28 -11.51 28.02
C SER A 95 -1.11 -12.44 26.81
N LYS A 96 -1.48 -11.97 25.61
CA LYS A 96 -1.33 -12.69 24.33
C LYS A 96 -0.06 -12.31 23.56
N GLY A 97 0.90 -11.63 24.19
CA GLY A 97 2.15 -11.18 23.57
C GLY A 97 2.23 -9.68 23.31
N VAL A 98 3.28 -9.24 22.60
CA VAL A 98 3.51 -7.83 22.27
C VAL A 98 2.67 -7.44 21.07
N ARG A 99 1.86 -6.39 21.21
CA ARG A 99 1.10 -5.77 20.12
C ARG A 99 1.77 -4.45 19.75
N LYS A 100 2.06 -4.26 18.47
CA LYS A 100 2.70 -3.05 17.92
C LYS A 100 1.79 -2.44 16.84
N PRO A 101 0.80 -1.61 17.20
CA PRO A 101 0.05 -0.85 16.20
C PRO A 101 0.89 0.29 15.61
N ASP A 102 0.50 0.79 14.44
CA ASP A 102 1.24 1.86 13.75
C ASP A 102 1.21 3.17 14.53
N ASN A 103 0.03 3.62 14.97
CA ASN A 103 -0.13 4.87 15.68
C ASN A 103 -1.16 4.73 16.82
N LYS A 104 -0.94 5.49 17.89
CA LYS A 104 -1.93 5.67 18.97
C LYS A 104 -2.18 7.15 19.18
N ALA A 105 -3.41 7.59 18.96
CA ALA A 105 -3.85 8.94 19.28
C ALA A 105 -4.60 8.94 20.61
N SER A 106 -4.41 10.00 21.40
CA SER A 106 -5.16 10.22 22.64
C SER A 106 -5.70 11.64 22.67
N LYS A 107 -6.99 11.75 23.00
CA LYS A 107 -7.70 13.01 23.14
C LYS A 107 -8.62 12.90 24.35
N GLN A 108 -8.42 13.78 25.33
CA GLN A 108 -9.17 13.77 26.60
C GLN A 108 -9.10 12.37 27.26
N SER A 109 -10.25 11.76 27.55
CA SER A 109 -10.38 10.42 28.18
C SER A 109 -10.44 9.26 27.17
N LYS A 110 -10.23 9.52 25.88
CA LYS A 110 -10.31 8.50 24.82
C LYS A 110 -8.96 8.25 24.16
N ALA A 111 -8.69 6.99 23.88
CA ALA A 111 -7.55 6.53 23.10
C ALA A 111 -8.03 5.82 21.83
N PHE A 112 -7.39 6.14 20.71
CA PHE A 112 -7.65 5.56 19.41
C PHE A 112 -6.39 4.84 18.93
N ILE A 113 -6.55 3.59 18.49
CA ILE A 113 -5.49 2.84 17.82
C ILE A 113 -5.75 2.97 16.32
N LEU A 114 -4.71 3.34 15.58
CA LEU A 114 -4.77 3.63 14.16
C LEU A 114 -3.77 2.72 13.46
N ASP A 115 -4.29 1.86 12.59
CA ASP A 115 -3.52 0.98 11.72
C ASP A 115 -3.70 1.48 10.28
N VAL A 116 -2.59 1.72 9.60
CA VAL A 116 -2.58 2.43 8.32
C VAL A 116 -2.46 1.42 7.20
N GLN A 117 -3.45 1.39 6.32
CA GLN A 117 -3.43 0.51 5.15
C GLN A 117 -3.41 1.33 3.87
N VAL A 118 -2.48 0.99 2.96
CA VAL A 118 -2.36 1.65 1.65
C VAL A 118 -2.87 0.71 0.55
N ILE A 119 -4.12 0.89 0.15
CA ILE A 119 -4.80 0.05 -0.85
C ILE A 119 -4.78 0.73 -2.22
N SER A 120 -4.90 -0.07 -3.28
CA SER A 120 -5.09 0.44 -4.64
C SER A 120 -6.59 0.56 -4.95
N ASP A 121 -6.98 1.62 -5.67
CA ASP A 121 -8.37 2.00 -6.02
C ASP A 121 -9.27 0.88 -6.56
N LYS A 122 -8.71 -0.25 -7.01
CA LYS A 122 -9.45 -1.34 -7.67
C LYS A 122 -10.14 -2.34 -6.72
N TYR A 123 -9.92 -2.29 -5.40
CA TYR A 123 -10.58 -3.22 -4.46
C TYR A 123 -11.04 -2.51 -3.18
N GLY A 124 -12.33 -2.66 -2.86
CA GLY A 124 -12.87 -2.29 -1.56
C GLY A 124 -12.35 -3.21 -0.45
N LEU A 125 -12.26 -2.65 0.77
CA LEU A 125 -11.75 -3.30 1.98
C LEU A 125 -12.40 -4.66 2.32
N ASP A 126 -13.59 -4.92 1.77
CA ASP A 126 -14.40 -6.11 2.06
C ASP A 126 -14.43 -7.15 0.92
N CYS A 127 -13.60 -7.03 -0.12
CA CYS A 127 -13.62 -7.98 -1.22
C CYS A 127 -12.59 -9.12 -0.98
N PRO A 128 -13.02 -10.33 -0.55
CA PRO A 128 -12.12 -11.48 -0.56
C PRO A 128 -11.68 -11.67 -2.01
N SER A 129 -10.37 -11.78 -2.21
CA SER A 129 -9.70 -12.03 -3.49
C SER A 129 -10.60 -12.81 -4.44
N LEU A 130 -11.08 -12.14 -5.51
CA LEU A 130 -11.85 -12.75 -6.59
C LEU A 130 -11.24 -14.11 -6.93
N SER A 131 -11.96 -15.18 -6.58
CA SER A 131 -11.87 -16.43 -7.30
C SER A 131 -12.13 -16.09 -8.76
N VAL A 132 -11.09 -16.17 -9.57
CA VAL A 132 -11.20 -16.17 -11.03
C VAL A 132 -12.22 -17.26 -11.37
N GLN A 133 -13.45 -16.87 -11.68
CA GLN A 133 -14.38 -17.76 -12.35
C GLN A 133 -13.79 -17.96 -13.75
N THR A 134 -13.21 -19.14 -13.98
CA THR A 134 -12.98 -19.63 -15.32
C THR A 134 -14.37 -19.91 -15.90
N ASP A 135 -14.81 -19.08 -16.83
CA ASP A 135 -15.99 -19.36 -17.65
C ASP A 135 -15.81 -20.74 -18.29
N GLY A 136 -16.69 -21.66 -17.89
CA GLY A 136 -16.84 -22.96 -18.49
C GLY A 136 -17.37 -22.80 -19.90
N THR A 137 -16.64 -23.39 -20.84
CA THR A 137 -17.06 -23.67 -22.21
C THR A 137 -18.28 -24.61 -22.22
N ASP A 138 -19.30 -24.25 -23.00
CA ASP A 138 -20.16 -25.19 -23.73
C ASP A 138 -19.86 -25.03 -25.23
#